data_AF-A0A9E1URJ7-F1
#
_entry.id   AF-A0A9E1URJ7-F1
#
_cell.length_a   1.000
_cell.length_b   1.000
_cell.length_c   1.000
_cell.angle_alpha   90.00
_cell.angle_beta   90.00
_cell.angle_gamma   90.00
#
_symmetry.space_group_name_H-M   'P 1'
#
loop_
_entity.id
_entity.type
_entity.pdbx_description
1 polymer ?
#
loop_
_entity_poly.entity_id
_entity_poly.type
_entity_poly.pdbx_seq_one_letter_code
_entity_poly.pdbx_strand_id
1 'polypeptide(L)'
;MAKTLSKKHRQILCDQSVTGTAPGPILHDFTALLQYVQKNEILLSKTGLFPMKALYPVNEAMHCPLAIGLARPQLRCLPNIEGLYMVLRATEMVRVEHKGKKRSLRPDEEAITNWETLNEVEQYVHLLRAWLLQADTGLVGRNHSSSGRPLLLDHFQFVNIVPRLRKCASGDLLSHLQYRPGHHNVALAELFGLVAIAHEPARNGQGWAISRIKSTPFGGALCALLKKMMPELAEFFFLTEEEAAFAHWQQCMMPLFPQLKRDLVLPEQEPPNGTYTVTASLG
;
A
#
# COMPACT_ATOMS: atom_id res chain seq x y z
N MET A 1 1.32 23.49 8.83
CA MET A 1 1.39 22.17 9.52
C MET A 1 2.77 21.65 9.87
N ALA A 2 3.79 21.74 9.00
CA ALA A 2 5.13 21.24 9.33
C ALA A 2 5.75 21.92 10.58
N LYS A 3 5.34 23.16 10.92
CA LYS A 3 5.77 23.90 12.12
C LYS A 3 5.31 23.26 13.45
N THR A 4 4.29 22.41 13.43
CA THR A 4 3.73 21.80 14.65
C THR A 4 4.40 20.48 15.01
N LEU A 5 5.19 19.87 14.12
CA LEU A 5 5.95 18.65 14.39
C LEU A 5 7.14 18.94 15.32
N SER A 6 7.45 18.03 16.26
CA SER A 6 8.59 18.24 17.15
C SER A 6 9.88 18.35 16.35
N LYS A 7 10.84 19.16 16.82
CA LYS A 7 12.15 19.33 16.16
C LYS A 7 12.82 17.97 15.89
N LYS A 8 12.73 17.05 16.86
CA LYS A 8 13.26 15.68 16.73
C LYS A 8 12.59 14.88 15.61
N HIS A 9 11.26 14.86 15.53
CA HIS A 9 10.57 14.12 14.47
C HIS A 9 10.83 14.74 13.09
N ARG A 10 10.87 16.08 13.00
CA ARG A 10 11.25 16.76 11.76
C ARG A 10 12.65 16.34 11.31
N GLN A 11 13.63 16.36 12.22
CA GLN A 11 15.00 15.97 11.90
C GLN A 11 15.07 14.52 11.39
N ILE A 12 14.40 13.59 12.08
CA ILE A 12 14.34 12.17 11.65
C ILE A 12 13.79 12.03 10.23
N LEU A 13 12.74 12.77 9.88
CA LEU A 13 12.15 12.69 8.53
C LEU A 13 13.05 13.34 7.48
N CYS A 14 13.65 14.50 7.78
CA CYS A 14 14.55 15.20 6.86
C CYS A 14 15.86 14.44 6.58
N ASP A 15 16.38 13.74 7.58
CA ASP A 15 17.63 12.98 7.46
C ASP A 15 17.42 11.56 6.92
N GLN A 16 16.16 11.13 6.74
CA GLN A 16 15.89 9.78 6.26
C GLN A 16 16.34 9.65 4.81
N SER A 17 17.37 8.83 4.59
CA SER A 17 17.70 8.35 3.25
C SER A 17 16.66 7.34 2.79
N VAL A 18 16.09 7.58 1.61
CA VAL A 18 15.24 6.62 0.90
C VAL A 18 16.10 5.94 -0.14
N THR A 19 16.10 4.62 -0.13
CA THR A 19 16.78 3.76 -1.12
C THR A 19 15.90 2.55 -1.41
N GLY A 20 16.30 1.68 -2.34
CA GLY A 20 15.62 0.40 -2.59
C GLY A 20 15.25 -0.40 -1.32
N THR A 21 16.03 -0.32 -0.23
CA THR A 21 15.82 -1.12 1.00
C THR A 21 15.64 -0.30 2.29
N ALA A 22 15.65 1.04 2.21
CA ALA A 22 15.52 1.92 3.36
C ALA A 22 14.48 3.02 3.09
N PRO A 23 13.66 3.46 4.06
CA PRO A 23 13.59 3.02 5.47
C PRO A 23 13.04 1.60 5.67
N GLY A 24 12.46 1.02 4.62
CA GLY A 24 12.18 -0.41 4.49
C GLY A 24 12.20 -0.79 3.01
N PRO A 25 11.99 -2.07 2.67
CA PRO A 25 12.18 -2.57 1.31
C PRO A 25 11.02 -2.32 0.35
N ILE A 26 10.11 -1.38 0.63
CA ILE A 26 8.94 -1.11 -0.21
C ILE A 26 9.31 -0.88 -1.68
N LEU A 27 10.38 -0.13 -1.97
CA LEU A 27 10.77 0.15 -3.36
C LEU A 27 11.26 -1.12 -4.05
N HIS A 28 12.16 -1.87 -3.42
CA HIS A 28 12.65 -3.15 -3.96
C HIS A 28 11.51 -4.13 -4.21
N ASP A 29 10.66 -4.36 -3.20
CA ASP A 29 9.59 -5.34 -3.24
C ASP A 29 8.47 -4.94 -4.21
N PHE A 30 8.15 -3.65 -4.29
CA PHE A 30 7.21 -3.13 -5.28
C PHE A 30 7.75 -3.29 -6.70
N THR A 31 9.01 -2.95 -6.94
CA THR A 31 9.66 -3.15 -8.24
C THR A 31 9.71 -4.62 -8.63
N ALA A 32 10.00 -5.53 -7.69
CA ALA A 32 10.00 -6.97 -7.94
C ALA A 32 8.61 -7.47 -8.39
N LEU A 33 7.54 -7.01 -7.72
CA LEU A 33 6.18 -7.32 -8.12
C LEU A 33 5.84 -6.73 -9.50
N LEU A 34 6.15 -5.45 -9.74
CA LEU A 34 5.86 -4.78 -11.01
C LEU A 34 6.55 -5.49 -12.18
N GLN A 35 7.84 -5.81 -12.04
CA GLN A 35 8.61 -6.55 -13.03
C GLN A 35 8.04 -7.95 -13.28
N TYR A 36 7.55 -8.63 -12.24
CA TYR A 36 6.87 -9.92 -12.40
C TYR A 36 5.61 -9.77 -13.25
N VAL A 37 4.79 -8.74 -13.01
CA VAL A 37 3.59 -8.47 -13.80
C VAL A 37 3.93 -8.07 -15.24
N GLN A 38 5.00 -7.31 -15.49
CA GLN A 38 5.43 -6.97 -16.85
C GLN A 38 5.89 -8.18 -17.66
N LYS A 39 6.56 -9.14 -17.01
CA LYS A 39 7.14 -10.32 -17.69
C LYS A 39 6.16 -11.47 -17.90
N ASN A 40 5.02 -11.48 -17.21
CA ASN A 40 4.11 -12.62 -17.17
C ASN A 40 2.67 -12.21 -17.46
N GLU A 41 1.94 -13.04 -18.19
CA GLU A 41 0.48 -12.88 -18.31
C GLU A 41 -0.18 -13.24 -16.97
N ILE A 42 -0.70 -12.23 -16.27
CA ILE A 42 -1.35 -12.42 -14.97
C ILE A 42 -2.86 -12.57 -15.15
N LEU A 43 -3.34 -13.81 -15.17
CA LEU A 43 -4.78 -14.10 -15.15
C LEU A 43 -5.31 -14.03 -13.71
N LEU A 44 -6.25 -13.12 -13.50
CA LEU A 44 -6.90 -12.89 -12.20
C LEU A 44 -8.02 -13.90 -11.96
N SER A 45 -8.37 -14.11 -10.69
CA SER A 45 -9.57 -14.87 -10.33
C SER A 45 -10.85 -14.17 -10.82
N LYS A 46 -12.00 -14.86 -10.77
CA LYS A 46 -13.31 -14.25 -11.04
C LYS A 46 -13.62 -13.04 -10.14
N THR A 47 -13.03 -12.99 -8.95
CA THR A 47 -13.18 -11.85 -8.02
C THR A 47 -12.11 -10.79 -8.23
N GLY A 48 -11.06 -11.03 -9.03
CA GLY A 48 -9.95 -10.09 -9.23
C GLY A 48 -8.72 -10.33 -8.35
N LEU A 49 -8.65 -11.48 -7.67
CA LEU A 49 -7.50 -11.84 -6.83
C LEU A 49 -6.29 -12.20 -7.67
N PHE A 50 -5.11 -11.87 -7.15
CA PHE A 50 -3.82 -12.27 -7.70
C PHE A 50 -3.69 -13.81 -7.70
N PRO A 51 -3.14 -14.41 -8.77
CA PRO A 51 -3.17 -15.87 -8.94
C PRO A 51 -2.26 -16.60 -7.94
N MET A 52 -2.77 -17.68 -7.33
CA MET A 52 -2.01 -18.50 -6.37
C MET A 52 -0.67 -19.02 -6.91
N LYS A 53 -0.61 -19.33 -8.21
CA LYS A 53 0.62 -19.84 -8.87
C LYS A 53 1.74 -18.80 -8.91
N ALA A 54 1.41 -17.51 -8.87
CA ALA A 54 2.40 -16.43 -8.88
C ALA A 54 2.95 -16.13 -7.48
N LEU A 55 2.28 -16.57 -6.41
CA LEU A 55 2.61 -16.17 -5.04
C LEU A 55 4.02 -16.61 -4.62
N TYR A 56 4.44 -17.83 -4.93
CA TYR A 56 5.77 -18.31 -4.59
C TYR A 56 6.88 -17.59 -5.36
N PRO A 57 6.85 -17.54 -6.71
CA PRO A 57 7.85 -16.79 -7.47
C PRO A 57 7.97 -15.33 -7.04
N VAL A 58 6.83 -14.67 -6.78
CA VAL A 58 6.81 -13.29 -6.30
C VAL A 58 7.41 -13.19 -4.90
N ASN A 59 7.05 -14.08 -3.97
CA ASN A 59 7.60 -14.07 -2.61
C ASN A 59 9.11 -14.27 -2.60
N GLU A 60 9.64 -15.17 -3.43
CA GLU A 60 11.08 -15.46 -3.54
C GLU A 60 11.88 -14.26 -4.05
N ALA A 61 11.25 -13.38 -4.84
CA ALA A 61 11.87 -12.17 -5.37
C ALA A 61 11.86 -10.99 -4.38
N MET A 62 11.19 -11.11 -3.22
CA MET A 62 11.15 -10.06 -2.20
C MET A 62 12.48 -9.95 -1.46
N HIS A 63 12.75 -8.77 -0.89
CA HIS A 63 13.93 -8.51 -0.09
C HIS A 63 14.01 -9.44 1.13
N CYS A 64 12.87 -9.69 1.78
CA CYS A 64 12.73 -10.66 2.85
C CYS A 64 11.52 -11.58 2.57
N PRO A 65 11.72 -12.69 1.84
CA PRO A 65 10.64 -13.63 1.53
C PRO A 65 9.98 -14.15 2.81
N LEU A 66 8.64 -14.13 2.85
CA LEU A 66 7.92 -14.65 4.01
C LEU A 66 8.02 -16.17 4.07
N ALA A 67 8.50 -16.69 5.19
CA ALA A 67 8.52 -18.12 5.45
C ALA A 67 7.10 -18.63 5.75
N ILE A 68 6.58 -19.50 4.89
CA ILE A 68 5.24 -20.12 5.04
C ILE A 68 5.32 -21.63 4.88
N GLY A 69 4.64 -22.38 5.76
CA GLY A 69 4.61 -23.84 5.74
C GLY A 69 3.37 -24.43 5.06
N LEU A 70 2.68 -23.64 4.23
CA LEU A 70 1.44 -24.03 3.55
C LEU A 70 1.74 -24.61 2.18
N ALA A 71 1.23 -25.79 1.82
CA ALA A 71 1.45 -26.38 0.49
C ALA A 71 0.72 -25.63 -0.65
N ARG A 72 -0.35 -24.90 -0.34
CA ARG A 72 -1.15 -24.11 -1.29
C ARG A 72 -1.54 -22.77 -0.65
N PRO A 73 -0.62 -21.80 -0.56
CA PRO A 73 -0.93 -20.53 0.07
C PRO A 73 -1.98 -19.77 -0.74
N GLN A 74 -2.94 -19.19 -0.03
CA GLN A 74 -3.82 -18.16 -0.58
C GLN A 74 -3.13 -16.79 -0.42
N LEU A 75 -3.55 -15.78 -1.18
CA LEU A 75 -2.97 -14.43 -1.12
C LEU A 75 -2.92 -13.88 0.32
N ARG A 76 -3.98 -14.08 1.10
CA ARG A 76 -4.06 -13.65 2.52
C ARG A 76 -3.00 -14.27 3.44
N CYS A 77 -2.35 -15.36 3.03
CA CYS A 77 -1.29 -16.00 3.78
C CYS A 77 0.08 -15.33 3.57
N LEU A 78 0.18 -14.46 2.55
CA LEU A 78 1.36 -13.67 2.18
C LEU A 78 0.97 -12.18 2.20
N PRO A 79 0.79 -11.60 3.40
CA PRO A 79 0.23 -10.26 3.56
C PRO A 79 1.09 -9.14 2.96
N ASN A 80 2.41 -9.36 2.82
CA ASN A 80 3.29 -8.45 2.09
C ASN A 80 2.87 -8.36 0.61
N ILE A 81 2.65 -9.49 -0.06
CA ILE A 81 2.21 -9.55 -1.46
C ILE A 81 0.78 -9.04 -1.59
N GLU A 82 -0.10 -9.36 -0.64
CA GLU A 82 -1.46 -8.82 -0.62
C GLU A 82 -1.44 -7.29 -0.59
N GLY A 83 -0.66 -6.70 0.32
CA GLY A 83 -0.52 -5.26 0.45
C GLY A 83 0.12 -4.63 -0.79
N LEU A 84 1.21 -5.21 -1.30
CA LEU A 84 1.88 -4.72 -2.51
C LEU A 84 0.95 -4.76 -3.73
N TYR A 85 0.14 -5.82 -3.87
CA TYR A 85 -0.85 -5.91 -4.95
C TYR A 85 -1.93 -4.83 -4.81
N MET A 86 -2.38 -4.52 -3.58
CA MET A 86 -3.30 -3.40 -3.35
C MET A 86 -2.68 -2.07 -3.78
N VAL A 87 -1.44 -1.80 -3.37
CA VAL A 87 -0.73 -0.56 -3.74
C VAL A 87 -0.53 -0.49 -5.24
N LEU A 88 -0.09 -1.58 -5.89
CA LEU A 88 0.10 -1.66 -7.35
C LEU A 88 -1.18 -1.34 -8.11
N ARG A 89 -2.33 -1.81 -7.62
CA ARG A 89 -3.64 -1.51 -8.22
C ARG A 89 -4.06 -0.06 -8.01
N ALA A 90 -3.62 0.56 -6.91
CA ALA A 90 -3.92 1.94 -6.57
C ALA A 90 -3.04 2.96 -7.31
N THR A 91 -1.83 2.57 -7.74
CA THR A 91 -0.95 3.45 -8.53
C THR A 91 -1.35 3.57 -10.00
N GLU A 92 -2.33 2.79 -10.46
CA GLU A 92 -2.79 2.74 -11.86
C GLU A 92 -1.73 2.38 -12.92
N MET A 93 -0.52 1.99 -12.50
CA MET A 93 0.52 1.43 -13.38
C MET A 93 0.13 0.08 -14.00
N VAL A 94 -0.95 -0.52 -13.50
CA VAL A 94 -1.55 -1.72 -14.07
C VAL A 94 -3.07 -1.56 -14.09
N ARG A 95 -3.70 -2.16 -15.09
CA ARG A 95 -5.15 -2.14 -15.29
C ARG A 95 -5.73 -3.54 -15.37
N VAL A 96 -7.00 -3.67 -15.01
CA VAL A 96 -7.73 -4.93 -15.19
C VAL A 96 -8.42 -4.91 -16.54
N GLU A 97 -7.92 -5.72 -17.45
CA GLU A 97 -8.55 -5.95 -18.75
C GLU A 97 -9.56 -7.09 -18.68
N HIS A 98 -10.66 -6.93 -19.41
CA HIS A 98 -11.71 -7.92 -19.52
C HIS A 98 -11.75 -8.47 -20.95
N LYS A 99 -11.48 -9.77 -21.09
CA LYS A 99 -11.63 -10.49 -22.37
C LYS A 99 -12.66 -11.60 -22.20
N GLY A 100 -13.91 -11.26 -22.47
CA GLY A 100 -15.06 -12.12 -22.18
C GLY A 100 -15.18 -12.40 -20.67
N LYS A 101 -15.07 -13.67 -20.26
CA LYS A 101 -15.12 -14.08 -18.84
C LYS A 101 -13.75 -14.03 -18.13
N LYS A 102 -12.66 -13.81 -18.88
CA LYS A 102 -11.31 -13.75 -18.32
C LYS A 102 -10.96 -12.32 -17.91
N ARG A 103 -10.25 -12.21 -16.79
CA ARG A 103 -9.69 -10.97 -16.28
C ARG A 103 -8.17 -11.10 -16.25
N SER A 104 -7.47 -10.10 -16.77
CA SER A 104 -6.00 -10.08 -16.76
C SER A 104 -5.50 -8.75 -16.21
N LEU A 105 -4.33 -8.79 -15.57
CA LEU A 105 -3.62 -7.58 -15.17
C LEU A 105 -2.70 -7.16 -16.31
N ARG A 106 -2.92 -5.96 -16.86
CA ARG A 106 -2.16 -5.41 -17.97
C ARG A 106 -1.29 -4.25 -17.48
N PRO A 107 0.04 -4.26 -17.74
CA PRO A 107 0.90 -3.09 -17.50
C PRO A 107 0.48 -1.90 -18.35
N ASP A 108 0.56 -0.70 -17.77
CA ASP A 108 0.49 0.57 -18.49
C ASP A 108 1.92 1.07 -18.76
N GLU A 109 2.39 0.89 -19.99
CA GLU A 109 3.80 1.17 -20.34
C GLU A 109 4.15 2.66 -20.19
N GLU A 110 3.19 3.57 -20.39
CA GLU A 110 3.44 5.01 -20.25
C GLU A 110 3.55 5.38 -18.77
N ALA A 111 2.62 4.91 -17.93
CA ALA A 111 2.69 5.11 -16.50
C ALA A 111 3.97 4.51 -15.90
N ILE A 112 4.39 3.32 -16.36
CA ILE A 112 5.61 2.67 -15.91
C ILE A 112 6.86 3.44 -16.37
N THR A 113 6.89 3.90 -17.62
CA THR A 113 7.99 4.74 -18.11
C THR A 113 8.11 6.01 -17.27
N ASN A 114 6.98 6.66 -16.97
CA ASN A 114 6.97 7.84 -16.09
C ASN A 114 7.50 7.52 -14.69
N TRP A 115 7.07 6.39 -14.10
CA TRP A 115 7.55 5.88 -12.81
C TRP A 115 9.07 5.66 -12.78
N GLU A 116 9.65 5.12 -13.85
CA GLU A 116 11.10 4.89 -13.97
C GLU A 116 11.90 6.20 -14.01
N THR A 117 11.29 7.33 -14.37
CA THR A 117 11.95 8.65 -14.33
C THR A 117 11.93 9.33 -12.97
N LEU A 118 11.18 8.80 -11.99
CA LEU A 118 11.11 9.34 -10.64
C LEU A 118 12.33 8.93 -9.83
N ASN A 119 12.78 9.79 -8.93
CA ASN A 119 13.80 9.41 -7.95
C ASN A 119 13.20 8.55 -6.82
N GLU A 120 14.05 7.87 -6.04
CA GLU A 120 13.60 6.95 -4.98
C GLU A 120 12.71 7.63 -3.94
N VAL A 121 12.95 8.91 -3.60
CA VAL A 121 12.10 9.67 -2.67
C VAL A 121 10.72 9.92 -3.28
N GLU A 122 10.65 10.32 -4.55
CA GLU A 122 9.40 10.53 -5.28
C GLU A 122 8.60 9.23 -5.38
N GLN A 123 9.25 8.13 -5.75
CA GLN A 123 8.67 6.80 -5.80
C GLN A 123 8.11 6.39 -4.43
N TYR A 124 8.90 6.55 -3.36
CA TYR A 124 8.49 6.17 -2.01
C TYR A 124 7.28 6.96 -1.52
N VAL A 125 7.29 8.29 -1.71
CA VAL A 125 6.19 9.17 -1.29
C VAL A 125 4.93 8.89 -2.11
N HIS A 126 5.07 8.57 -3.40
CA HIS A 126 3.96 8.18 -4.25
C HIS A 126 3.32 6.87 -3.78
N LEU A 127 4.10 5.82 -3.51
CA LEU A 127 3.57 4.56 -2.98
C LEU A 127 2.91 4.75 -1.61
N LEU A 128 3.47 5.61 -0.78
CA LEU A 128 2.89 5.92 0.53
C LEU A 128 1.54 6.64 0.38
N ARG A 129 1.43 7.57 -0.58
CA ARG A 129 0.16 8.23 -0.95
C ARG A 129 -0.86 7.21 -1.45
N ALA A 130 -0.46 6.37 -2.39
CA ALA A 130 -1.31 5.33 -2.97
C ALA A 130 -1.83 4.37 -1.89
N TRP A 131 -0.97 3.93 -0.97
CA TRP A 131 -1.39 3.10 0.16
C TRP A 131 -2.40 3.80 1.06
N LEU A 132 -2.13 5.03 1.50
CA LEU A 132 -2.94 5.68 2.53
C LEU A 132 -4.24 6.30 2.01
N LEU A 133 -4.26 6.74 0.75
CA LEU A 133 -5.35 7.55 0.20
C LEU A 133 -6.15 6.83 -0.89
N GLN A 134 -5.56 5.87 -1.62
CA GLN A 134 -6.19 5.27 -2.81
C GLN A 134 -6.43 3.76 -2.68
N ALA A 135 -5.62 3.04 -1.90
CA ALA A 135 -5.69 1.59 -1.83
C ALA A 135 -6.93 1.08 -1.06
N ASP A 136 -7.92 0.58 -1.79
CA ASP A 136 -9.11 -0.10 -1.24
C ASP A 136 -8.98 -1.62 -1.33
N THR A 137 -9.45 -2.36 -0.32
CA THR A 137 -9.54 -3.84 -0.37
C THR A 137 -10.43 -4.36 -1.51
N GLY A 138 -11.37 -3.57 -2.01
CA GLY A 138 -12.19 -3.80 -3.19
C GLY A 138 -11.38 -3.80 -4.48
N LEU A 139 -10.27 -3.06 -4.55
CA LEU A 139 -9.36 -3.12 -5.71
C LEU A 139 -8.81 -4.54 -5.89
N VAL A 140 -8.58 -5.29 -4.81
CA VAL A 140 -8.08 -6.67 -4.85
C VAL A 140 -9.19 -7.72 -4.79
N GLY A 141 -10.44 -7.34 -5.08
CA GLY A 141 -11.52 -8.31 -5.25
C GLY A 141 -12.10 -8.86 -3.95
N ARG A 142 -11.82 -8.20 -2.82
CA ARG A 142 -12.52 -8.45 -1.55
C ARG A 142 -13.79 -7.61 -1.52
N ASN A 143 -14.78 -8.02 -0.74
CA ASN A 143 -15.96 -7.17 -0.52
C ASN A 143 -15.46 -5.83 0.05
N HIS A 144 -15.88 -4.70 -0.55
CA HIS A 144 -15.71 -3.40 0.09
C HIS A 144 -16.16 -3.52 1.54
N SER A 145 -15.49 -2.81 2.45
CA SER A 145 -16.04 -2.69 3.80
C SER A 145 -17.45 -2.13 3.64
N SER A 146 -18.46 -2.92 3.99
CA SER A 146 -19.88 -2.55 3.92
C SER A 146 -20.24 -1.45 4.93
N SER A 147 -19.23 -0.80 5.51
CA SER A 147 -19.36 0.15 6.59
C SER A 147 -19.51 1.60 6.13
N GLY A 148 -19.37 1.87 4.82
CA GLY A 148 -19.45 3.23 4.26
C GLY A 148 -18.41 4.20 4.83
N ARG A 149 -17.37 3.68 5.51
CA ARG A 149 -16.30 4.48 6.12
C ARG A 149 -15.22 4.75 5.08
N PRO A 150 -14.73 5.99 4.96
CA PRO A 150 -13.57 6.29 4.14
C PRO A 150 -12.37 5.44 4.60
N LEU A 151 -11.63 4.84 3.66
CA LEU A 151 -10.39 4.08 3.89
C LEU A 151 -9.42 4.81 4.82
N LEU A 152 -9.42 6.14 4.73
CA LEU A 152 -8.60 7.02 5.54
C LEU A 152 -8.85 6.86 7.05
N LEU A 153 -10.05 6.46 7.48
CA LEU A 153 -10.38 6.24 8.88
C LEU A 153 -9.77 4.94 9.43
N ASP A 154 -9.73 3.88 8.63
CA ASP A 154 -9.08 2.62 9.01
C ASP A 154 -7.55 2.80 9.07
N HIS A 155 -6.98 3.53 8.11
CA HIS A 155 -5.58 3.94 8.15
C HIS A 155 -5.28 4.88 9.34
N PHE A 156 -6.21 5.76 9.73
CA PHE A 156 -6.05 6.62 10.91
C PHE A 156 -5.98 5.81 12.20
N GLN A 157 -6.83 4.78 12.34
CA GLN A 157 -6.75 3.86 13.47
C GLN A 157 -5.40 3.15 13.49
N PHE A 158 -4.92 2.68 12.34
CA PHE A 158 -3.63 2.02 12.23
C PHE A 158 -2.46 2.92 12.63
N VAL A 159 -2.38 4.14 12.07
CA VAL A 159 -1.36 5.15 12.41
C VAL A 159 -1.36 5.49 13.90
N ASN A 160 -2.52 5.37 14.57
CA ASN A 160 -2.62 5.55 16.01
C ASN A 160 -2.10 4.36 16.83
N ILE A 161 -2.22 3.15 16.30
CA ILE A 161 -1.78 1.90 16.92
C ILE A 161 -0.28 1.70 16.76
N VAL A 162 0.31 2.00 15.60
CA VAL A 162 1.72 1.73 15.29
C VAL A 162 2.69 2.16 16.40
N PRO A 163 2.65 3.40 16.94
CA PRO A 163 3.58 3.81 18.01
C PRO A 163 3.41 3.05 19.35
N ARG A 164 2.26 2.39 19.54
CA ARG A 164 1.88 1.62 20.73
C ARG A 164 2.25 0.15 20.62
N LEU A 165 2.64 -0.34 19.43
CA LEU A 165 3.17 -1.69 19.21
C LEU A 165 4.57 -1.80 19.83
N ARG A 166 4.65 -1.96 21.15
CA ARG A 166 5.92 -2.03 21.89
C ARG A 166 6.27 -3.40 22.45
N LYS A 167 5.29 -4.23 22.83
CA LYS A 167 5.51 -5.57 23.38
C LYS A 167 4.21 -6.39 23.31
N CYS A 168 3.98 -7.10 22.22
CA CYS A 168 2.89 -8.09 22.17
C CYS A 168 3.48 -9.42 21.69
N ALA A 169 3.33 -10.45 22.50
CA ALA A 169 3.71 -11.81 22.16
C ALA A 169 2.65 -12.41 21.20
N SER A 170 3.16 -12.89 20.06
CA SER A 170 2.57 -13.57 18.89
C SER A 170 1.13 -14.11 18.85
N GLY A 171 0.41 -14.35 19.94
CA GLY A 171 -0.90 -15.02 19.92
C GLY A 171 -2.10 -14.09 19.70
N ASP A 172 -2.39 -13.23 20.68
CA ASP A 172 -3.61 -12.38 20.69
C ASP A 172 -3.55 -11.22 19.69
N LEU A 173 -2.35 -10.83 19.28
CA LEU A 173 -2.14 -9.73 18.35
C LEU A 173 -2.52 -10.15 16.92
N LEU A 174 -2.14 -11.34 16.47
CA LEU A 174 -2.45 -11.79 15.10
C LEU A 174 -3.95 -11.96 14.88
N SER A 175 -4.68 -12.44 15.88
CA SER A 175 -6.13 -12.57 15.84
C SER A 175 -6.82 -11.20 15.83
N HIS A 176 -6.35 -10.22 16.62
CA HIS A 176 -6.89 -8.85 16.58
C HIS A 176 -6.55 -8.12 15.26
N LEU A 177 -5.31 -8.25 14.79
CA LEU A 177 -4.85 -7.63 13.54
C LEU A 177 -5.50 -8.25 12.30
N GLN A 178 -6.02 -9.48 12.38
CA GLN A 178 -6.74 -10.12 11.27
C GLN A 178 -7.96 -9.31 10.83
N TYR A 179 -8.65 -8.69 11.79
CA TYR A 179 -9.90 -7.98 11.53
C TYR A 179 -9.69 -6.49 11.30
N ARG A 180 -8.90 -5.83 12.15
CA ARG A 180 -8.50 -4.42 11.95
C ARG A 180 -7.11 -4.17 12.54
N PRO A 181 -6.16 -3.63 11.76
CA PRO A 181 -6.30 -3.05 10.42
C PRO A 181 -6.10 -4.04 9.26
N GLY A 182 -5.97 -5.34 9.53
CA GLY A 182 -5.63 -6.36 8.53
C GLY A 182 -4.13 -6.67 8.50
N HIS A 183 -3.77 -7.93 8.25
CA HIS A 183 -2.36 -8.37 8.20
C HIS A 183 -1.55 -7.68 7.10
N HIS A 184 -2.17 -7.35 5.96
CA HIS A 184 -1.51 -6.64 4.86
C HIS A 184 -1.04 -5.24 5.25
N ASN A 185 -1.81 -4.50 6.07
CA ASN A 185 -1.41 -3.17 6.54
C ASN A 185 -0.21 -3.25 7.50
N VAL A 186 -0.10 -4.35 8.25
CA VAL A 186 1.03 -4.60 9.15
C VAL A 186 2.29 -4.92 8.35
N ALA A 187 2.16 -5.77 7.31
CA ALA A 187 3.25 -6.07 6.40
C ALA A 187 3.68 -4.82 5.61
N LEU A 188 2.73 -4.01 5.08
CA LEU A 188 3.05 -2.74 4.42
C LEU A 188 3.78 -1.79 5.35
N ALA A 189 3.39 -1.67 6.62
CA ALA A 189 4.12 -0.84 7.56
C ALA A 189 5.57 -1.28 7.77
N GLU A 190 5.87 -2.57 7.68
CA GLU A 190 7.25 -3.03 7.67
C GLU A 190 7.96 -2.65 6.36
N LEU A 191 7.32 -2.85 5.21
CA LEU A 191 7.87 -2.48 3.90
C LEU A 191 8.19 -0.99 3.81
N PHE A 192 7.32 -0.13 4.34
CA PHE A 192 7.54 1.31 4.44
C PHE A 192 8.46 1.72 5.61
N GLY A 193 8.98 0.77 6.40
CA GLY A 193 9.89 1.04 7.50
C GLY A 193 9.27 1.70 8.73
N LEU A 194 7.94 1.71 8.86
CA LEU A 194 7.23 2.25 10.03
C LEU A 194 7.42 1.35 11.27
N VAL A 195 7.50 0.04 11.05
CA VAL A 195 7.74 -0.97 12.07
C VAL A 195 8.85 -1.93 11.64
N ALA A 196 9.49 -2.55 12.62
CA ALA A 196 10.32 -3.73 12.41
C ALA A 196 9.58 -4.95 12.98
N ILE A 197 9.49 -6.03 12.21
CA ILE A 197 8.85 -7.27 12.61
C ILE A 197 9.94 -8.34 12.81
N ALA A 198 9.82 -9.09 13.89
CA ALA A 198 10.59 -10.31 14.08
C ALA A 198 9.73 -11.48 13.62
N HIS A 199 10.02 -12.01 12.43
CA HIS A 199 9.32 -13.16 11.87
C HIS A 199 9.69 -14.45 12.62
N GLU A 200 8.72 -15.36 12.70
CA GLU A 200 8.96 -16.73 13.17
C GLU A 200 9.27 -17.64 11.96
N PRO A 201 10.04 -18.71 12.15
CA PRO A 201 10.24 -19.72 11.11
C PRO A 201 8.92 -20.34 10.64
N ALA A 202 8.88 -20.78 9.38
CA ALA A 202 7.75 -21.52 8.85
C ALA A 202 7.50 -22.80 9.68
N ARG A 203 6.23 -23.01 10.07
CA ARG A 203 5.76 -24.26 10.67
C ARG A 203 4.82 -24.97 9.71
N ASN A 204 4.91 -26.29 9.61
CA ASN A 204 4.07 -27.09 8.72
C ASN A 204 2.59 -26.76 8.93
N GLY A 205 1.90 -26.42 7.83
CA GLY A 205 0.49 -26.06 7.83
C GLY A 205 0.18 -24.65 8.36
N GLN A 206 1.17 -23.83 8.71
CA GLN A 206 0.98 -22.48 9.23
C GLN A 206 1.41 -21.41 8.22
N GLY A 207 0.66 -20.30 8.21
CA GLY A 207 0.97 -19.11 7.42
C GLY A 207 1.96 -18.18 8.13
N TRP A 208 1.98 -16.92 7.72
CA TRP A 208 2.85 -15.89 8.30
C TRP A 208 2.69 -15.79 9.82
N ALA A 209 3.82 -15.92 10.53
CA ALA A 209 3.89 -15.87 11.98
C ALA A 209 4.90 -14.82 12.42
N ILE A 210 4.54 -14.07 13.47
CA ILE A 210 5.34 -12.96 14.00
C ILE A 210 5.53 -13.15 15.49
N SER A 211 6.75 -12.92 15.99
CA SER A 211 7.05 -12.99 17.42
C SER A 211 6.91 -11.63 18.09
N ARG A 212 7.19 -10.55 17.34
CA ARG A 212 7.30 -9.19 17.86
C ARG A 212 7.11 -8.17 16.75
N ILE A 213 6.49 -7.05 17.10
CA ILE A 213 6.46 -5.84 16.29
C ILE A 213 6.97 -4.68 17.14
N LYS A 214 7.80 -3.81 16.56
CA LYS A 214 8.27 -2.59 17.21
C LYS A 214 8.22 -1.41 16.23
N SER A 215 7.66 -0.28 16.66
CA SER A 215 7.76 0.97 15.89
C SER A 215 9.22 1.44 15.77
N THR A 216 9.62 1.84 14.56
CA THR A 216 10.93 2.42 14.28
C THR A 216 10.96 3.92 14.64
N PRO A 217 12.13 4.55 14.82
CA PRO A 217 12.21 6.01 14.99
C PRO A 217 11.58 6.78 13.82
N PHE A 218 11.85 6.34 12.59
CA PHE A 218 11.25 6.88 11.37
C PHE A 218 9.73 6.73 11.39
N GLY A 219 9.22 5.53 11.66
CA GLY A 219 7.80 5.26 11.77
C GLY A 219 7.09 6.09 12.83
N GLY A 220 7.71 6.27 14.00
CA GLY A 220 7.19 7.16 15.04
C GLY A 220 7.08 8.61 14.56
N ALA A 221 8.08 9.10 13.84
CA ALA A 221 8.09 10.45 13.28
C ALA A 221 7.06 10.61 12.15
N LEU A 222 6.97 9.65 11.22
CA LEU A 222 6.02 9.66 10.12
C LEU A 222 4.58 9.55 10.61
N CYS A 223 4.29 8.63 11.55
CA CYS A 223 2.97 8.55 12.17
C CYS A 223 2.60 9.84 12.90
N ALA A 224 3.56 10.54 13.53
CA ALA A 224 3.29 11.83 14.17
C ALA A 224 2.96 12.95 13.16
N LEU A 225 3.51 12.88 11.95
CA LEU A 225 3.11 13.75 10.83
C LEU A 225 1.71 13.38 10.34
N LEU A 226 1.48 12.10 10.00
CA LEU A 226 0.21 11.61 9.49
C LEU A 226 -0.96 11.94 10.43
N LYS A 227 -0.81 11.75 11.74
CA LYS A 227 -1.86 12.11 12.72
C LYS A 227 -2.32 13.56 12.66
N LYS A 228 -1.43 14.47 12.24
CA LYS A 228 -1.75 15.90 12.11
C LYS A 228 -2.40 16.21 10.78
N MET A 229 -1.99 15.52 9.72
CA MET A 229 -2.46 15.72 8.36
C MET A 229 -3.80 15.03 8.09
N MET A 230 -4.05 13.87 8.69
CA MET A 230 -5.21 13.03 8.40
C MET A 230 -6.57 13.68 8.67
N PRO A 231 -6.77 14.56 9.68
CA PRO A 231 -8.04 15.27 9.82
C PRO A 231 -8.38 16.14 8.60
N GLU A 232 -7.41 16.89 8.06
CA GLU A 232 -7.62 17.74 6.87
C GLU A 232 -7.80 16.89 5.62
N LEU A 233 -7.03 15.81 5.47
CA LEU A 233 -7.25 14.84 4.38
C LEU A 233 -8.64 14.21 4.44
N ALA A 234 -9.12 13.84 5.63
CA ALA A 234 -10.46 13.28 5.80
C ALA A 234 -11.52 14.27 5.30
N GLU A 235 -11.37 15.56 5.62
CA GLU A 235 -12.26 16.63 5.19
C GLU A 235 -12.33 16.74 3.66
N PHE A 236 -11.19 16.78 2.97
CA PHE A 236 -11.16 16.80 1.50
C PHE A 236 -11.88 15.60 0.88
N PHE A 237 -11.68 14.39 1.42
CA PHE A 237 -12.38 13.20 0.93
C PHE A 237 -13.89 13.23 1.22
N PHE A 238 -14.32 13.80 2.35
CA PHE A 238 -15.75 14.01 2.62
C PHE A 238 -16.38 14.99 1.62
N LEU A 239 -15.60 15.96 1.15
CA LEU A 239 -16.03 16.95 0.15
C LEU A 239 -15.80 16.50 -1.29
N THR A 240 -15.32 15.27 -1.51
CA THR A 240 -14.96 14.72 -2.85
C THR A 240 -13.91 15.53 -3.60
N GLU A 241 -13.04 16.26 -2.89
CA GLU A 241 -11.99 17.10 -3.45
C GLU A 241 -10.65 16.34 -3.50
N GLU A 242 -10.56 15.31 -4.34
CA GLU A 242 -9.36 14.45 -4.43
C GLU A 242 -8.09 15.23 -4.82
N GLU A 243 -8.20 16.14 -5.79
CA GLU A 243 -7.08 17.00 -6.20
C GLU A 243 -6.57 17.87 -5.05
N ALA A 244 -7.48 18.42 -4.22
CA ALA A 244 -7.12 19.20 -3.04
C ALA A 244 -6.43 18.33 -1.98
N ALA A 245 -6.90 17.09 -1.78
CA ALA A 245 -6.25 16.13 -0.89
C ALA A 245 -4.81 15.82 -1.34
N PHE A 246 -4.57 15.69 -2.65
CA PHE A 246 -3.24 15.40 -3.20
C PHE A 246 -2.32 16.62 -3.12
N ALA A 247 -2.83 17.81 -3.43
CA ALA A 247 -2.08 19.05 -3.25
C ALA A 247 -1.68 19.25 -1.78
N HIS A 248 -2.60 19.00 -0.85
CA HIS A 248 -2.34 19.07 0.58
C HIS A 248 -1.29 18.05 1.04
N TRP A 249 -1.39 16.81 0.56
CA TRP A 249 -0.40 15.76 0.80
C TRP A 249 1.00 16.22 0.36
N GLN A 250 1.13 16.70 -0.88
CA GLN A 250 2.40 17.16 -1.42
C GLN A 250 2.97 18.33 -0.61
N GLN A 251 2.13 19.31 -0.26
CA GLN A 251 2.54 20.46 0.55
C GLN A 251 3.07 20.07 1.93
N CYS A 252 2.52 19.01 2.54
CA CYS A 252 2.98 18.50 3.82
C CYS A 252 4.29 17.71 3.73
N MET A 253 4.50 16.97 2.62
CA MET A 253 5.66 16.10 2.43
C MET A 253 6.90 16.83 1.94
N MET A 254 6.77 17.79 1.00
CA MET A 254 7.92 18.50 0.39
C MET A 254 8.88 19.15 1.40
N PRO A 255 8.45 19.80 2.50
CA PRO A 255 9.37 20.40 3.47
C PRO A 255 10.17 19.39 4.29
N LEU A 256 9.83 18.10 4.21
CA LEU A 256 10.44 16.99 4.94
C LEU A 256 11.24 16.08 4.01
N PHE A 257 10.88 16.03 2.73
CA PHE A 257 11.53 15.25 1.69
C PHE A 257 11.97 16.18 0.55
N PRO A 258 13.15 16.82 0.65
CA PRO A 258 13.56 17.90 -0.26
C PRO A 258 13.80 17.42 -1.71
N GLN A 259 13.94 16.11 -1.91
CA GLN A 259 14.06 15.50 -3.25
C GLN A 259 12.70 15.24 -3.92
N LEU A 260 11.59 15.42 -3.20
CA LEU A 260 10.24 15.32 -3.74
C LEU A 260 9.95 16.56 -4.60
N LYS A 261 10.04 16.42 -5.92
CA LYS A 261 9.79 17.52 -6.87
C LYS A 261 8.68 17.19 -7.86
N ARG A 262 8.54 15.91 -8.21
CA ARG A 262 7.59 15.40 -9.19
C ARG A 262 6.64 14.40 -8.53
N ASP A 263 5.44 14.28 -9.10
CA ASP A 263 4.54 13.15 -8.83
C ASP A 263 4.45 12.28 -10.10
N LEU A 264 3.92 11.08 -9.97
CA LEU A 264 3.61 10.22 -11.09
C LEU A 264 2.53 10.90 -11.95
N VAL A 265 2.82 11.06 -13.23
CA VAL A 265 1.84 11.52 -14.22
C VAL A 265 1.23 10.28 -14.88
N LEU A 266 -0.08 10.16 -14.75
CA LEU A 266 -0.84 9.13 -15.43
C LEU A 266 -1.25 9.63 -16.81
N PRO A 267 -1.23 8.78 -17.84
CA PRO A 267 -1.70 9.16 -19.16
C PRO A 267 -3.18 9.54 -19.14
N GLU A 268 -3.55 10.60 -19.88
CA GLU A 268 -4.96 10.91 -20.14
C GLU A 268 -5.60 9.72 -20.84
N GLN A 269 -6.69 9.22 -20.25
CA GLN A 269 -7.42 8.11 -20.85
C GLN A 269 -8.49 8.63 -21.78
N GLU A 270 -8.50 8.15 -23.02
CA GLU A 270 -9.71 8.26 -23.83
C GLU A 270 -10.83 7.50 -23.11
N PRO A 271 -12.00 8.14 -22.86
CA PRO A 271 -13.13 7.43 -22.30
C PRO A 271 -13.45 6.26 -23.22
N PRO A 272 -13.73 5.06 -22.67
CA PRO A 272 -13.99 3.90 -23.51
C PRO A 272 -15.14 4.24 -24.47
N ASN A 273 -14.89 4.07 -25.77
CA ASN A 273 -15.90 4.26 -26.80
C ASN A 273 -17.07 3.32 -26.51
N GLY A 274 -18.21 3.89 -26.13
CA GLY A 274 -19.40 3.14 -25.74
C GLY A 274 -20.61 4.04 -25.46
N THR A 275 -21.80 3.48 -25.64
CA THR A 275 -23.04 4.14 -25.25
C THR A 275 -23.24 3.96 -23.75
N TYR A 276 -23.16 5.05 -22.99
CA TYR A 276 -23.48 5.05 -21.57
C TYR A 276 -24.99 5.25 -21.40
N THR A 277 -25.71 4.19 -21.04
CA THR A 277 -27.13 4.31 -20.69
C THR A 277 -27.26 4.63 -19.21
N VAL A 278 -27.60 5.88 -18.90
CA VAL A 278 -27.96 6.28 -17.54
C VAL A 278 -29.44 6.02 -17.35
N THR A 279 -29.80 4.97 -16.62
CA THR A 279 -31.18 4.72 -16.19
C THR A 279 -31.45 5.54 -14.93
N ALA A 280 -32.08 6.70 -15.10
CA ALA A 280 -32.66 7.45 -13.98
C ALA A 280 -34.09 6.94 -13.72
N SER A 281 -34.37 6.53 -12.49
CA SER A 281 -35.75 6.30 -12.05
C SER A 281 -36.35 7.65 -11.70
N LEU A 282 -37.27 8.15 -12.53
CA LEU A 282 -38.15 9.25 -12.18
C LEU A 282 -39.20 8.68 -11.21
N GLY A 283 -38.93 8.80 -9.91
CA GLY A 283 -39.95 8.65 -8.88
C GLY A 283 -40.99 9.76 -8.97
#